data_AF-A0A945URM2-F1
#
_entry.id   AF-A0A945URM2-F1
#
_cell.length_a   1.000
_cell.length_b   1.000
_cell.length_c   1.000
_cell.angle_alpha   90.00
_cell.angle_beta   90.00
_cell.angle_gamma   90.00
#
_symmetry.space_group_name_H-M   'P 1'
#
loop_
_entity.id
_entity.type
_entity.pdbx_description
1 polymer ?
#
loop_
_entity_poly.entity_id
_entity_poly.type
_entity_poly.pdbx_seq_one_letter_code
_entity_poly.pdbx_strand_id
1 'polypeptide(L)'
;YRNVGATETLSVGAQWLVSTRLEENRAYEMTRALWHPSTRRVLDNGHPVGRQIQLDSALDGLAIPLHDGAKRYYKEIGVLP
;
A
#
# COMPACT_ATOMS: atom_id res chain seq x y z
N TYR A 1 -18.30 16.60 -1.59
CA TYR A 1 -19.39 17.17 -0.76
C TYR A 1 -20.72 16.70 -1.29
N ARG A 2 -21.73 16.50 -0.44
CA ARG A 2 -23.08 16.16 -0.91
C ARG A 2 -23.54 17.28 -1.86
N ASN A 3 -23.94 16.93 -3.08
CA ASN A 3 -24.43 17.84 -4.14
C ASN A 3 -23.40 18.78 -4.79
N VAL A 4 -22.10 18.52 -4.64
CA VAL A 4 -21.05 19.17 -5.46
C VAL A 4 -20.55 18.15 -6.47
N GLY A 5 -20.64 18.48 -7.76
CA GLY A 5 -20.15 17.63 -8.86
C GLY A 5 -18.63 17.41 -8.79
N ALA A 6 -18.14 16.45 -9.56
CA ALA A 6 -16.71 16.24 -9.71
C ALA A 6 -16.07 17.47 -10.39
N THR A 7 -14.92 17.91 -9.88
CA THR A 7 -14.10 18.94 -10.51
C THR A 7 -12.92 18.26 -11.19
N GLU A 8 -12.74 18.52 -12.48
CA GLU A 8 -11.56 18.04 -13.21
C GLU A 8 -10.29 18.69 -12.62
N THR A 9 -9.33 17.85 -12.26
CA THR A 9 -8.07 18.29 -11.64
C THR A 9 -7.02 17.18 -11.75
N LEU A 10 -5.80 17.46 -11.29
CA LEU A 10 -4.71 16.51 -11.23
C LEU A 10 -4.73 15.72 -9.91
N SER A 11 -4.06 14.57 -9.90
CA SER A 11 -3.90 13.72 -8.71
C SER A 11 -2.53 13.05 -8.69
N VAL A 12 -2.09 12.65 -7.49
CA VAL A 12 -0.87 11.86 -7.27
C VAL A 12 -1.20 10.61 -6.46
N GLY A 13 -0.39 9.57 -6.62
CA GLY A 13 -0.48 8.37 -5.82
C GLY A 13 0.02 8.60 -4.38
N ALA A 14 -0.59 7.91 -3.41
CA ALA A 14 -0.09 7.86 -2.05
C ALA A 14 0.89 6.69 -1.88
N GLN A 15 1.99 6.91 -1.16
CA GLN A 15 2.97 5.87 -0.84
C GLN A 15 3.11 5.71 0.67
N TRP A 16 3.17 4.47 1.14
CA TRP A 16 3.43 4.17 2.55
C TRP A 16 4.93 4.02 2.79
N LEU A 17 5.54 5.07 3.34
CA LEU A 17 6.98 5.17 3.51
C LEU A 17 7.42 4.75 4.92
N VAL A 18 8.61 4.16 5.00
CA VAL A 18 9.29 3.81 6.25
C VAL A 18 10.74 4.31 6.23
N SER A 19 11.35 4.44 7.41
CA SER A 19 12.77 4.76 7.53
C SER A 19 13.65 3.62 7.03
N THR A 20 14.79 3.95 6.43
CA THR A 20 15.83 2.97 6.08
C THR A 20 16.47 2.29 7.30
N ARG A 21 16.25 2.83 8.51
CA ARG A 21 16.70 2.25 9.78
C ARG A 21 15.71 1.26 10.39
N LEU A 22 14.55 1.06 9.76
CA LEU A 22 13.58 0.07 10.24
C LEU A 22 14.18 -1.33 10.06
N GLU A 23 14.03 -2.19 11.07
CA GLU A 23 14.54 -3.56 10.95
C GLU A 23 13.81 -4.31 9.83
N GLU A 24 14.54 -5.15 9.08
CA GLU A 24 14.00 -5.90 7.95
C GLU A 24 12.75 -6.72 8.33
N ASN A 25 12.82 -7.46 9.43
CA ASN A 25 11.68 -8.26 9.90
C ASN A 25 10.48 -7.40 10.32
N ARG A 26 10.71 -6.19 10.84
CA ARG A 26 9.62 -5.24 11.16
C ARG A 26 8.92 -4.79 9.89
N ALA A 27 9.66 -4.40 8.86
CA ALA A 27 9.09 -4.02 7.57
C ALA A 27 8.35 -5.19 6.89
N TYR A 28 8.89 -6.41 6.98
CA TYR A 28 8.24 -7.61 6.47
C TYR A 28 6.89 -7.86 7.16
N GLU A 29 6.85 -7.92 8.49
CA GLU A 29 5.61 -8.19 9.23
C GLU A 29 4.59 -7.06 9.04
N MET A 30 5.02 -5.81 8.93
CA MET A 30 4.13 -4.68 8.59
C MET A 30 3.51 -4.85 7.19
N THR A 31 4.32 -5.22 6.20
CA THR A 31 3.85 -5.44 4.82
C THR A 31 2.87 -6.62 4.79
N ARG A 32 3.20 -7.72 5.46
CA ARG A 32 2.31 -8.88 5.59
C ARG A 32 1.00 -8.54 6.30
N ALA A 33 1.06 -7.74 7.37
CA ALA A 33 -0.11 -7.32 8.11
C ALA A 33 -1.03 -6.42 7.27
N LEU A 34 -0.50 -5.59 6.36
CA LEU A 34 -1.29 -4.79 5.43
C LEU A 34 -2.26 -5.65 4.61
N TRP A 35 -1.75 -6.77 4.12
CA TRP A 35 -2.47 -7.68 3.22
C TRP A 35 -3.20 -8.81 3.95
N HIS A 36 -3.17 -8.83 5.29
CA HIS A 36 -3.91 -9.81 6.07
C HIS A 36 -5.44 -9.61 5.87
N PRO A 37 -6.24 -10.70 5.79
CA PRO A 37 -7.69 -10.59 5.56
C PRO A 37 -8.44 -9.72 6.57
N SER A 38 -7.97 -9.64 7.83
CA SER A 38 -8.57 -8.74 8.82
C SER A 38 -8.34 -7.27 8.49
N THR A 39 -7.17 -6.91 7.94
CA THR A 39 -6.83 -5.54 7.56
C THR A 39 -7.61 -5.12 6.33
N ARG A 40 -7.82 -6.03 5.37
CA ARG A 40 -8.69 -5.80 4.21
C ARG A 40 -10.07 -5.28 4.63
N ARG A 41 -10.70 -5.90 5.64
CA ARG A 41 -11.99 -5.46 6.19
C ARG A 41 -11.94 -4.03 6.75
N VAL A 42 -10.84 -3.65 7.40
CA VAL A 42 -10.67 -2.29 7.94
C VAL A 42 -10.55 -1.28 6.80
N LEU A 43 -9.78 -1.60 5.76
CA LEU A 43 -9.60 -0.73 4.59
C LEU A 43 -10.89 -0.58 3.77
N ASP A 44 -11.71 -1.62 3.66
CA ASP A 44 -12.95 -1.60 2.87
C ASP A 44 -14.07 -0.80 3.54
N ASN A 45 -14.18 -0.92 4.86
CA ASN A 45 -15.23 -0.29 5.67
C ASN A 45 -14.82 1.08 6.22
N GLY A 46 -13.55 1.46 6.09
CA GLY A 46 -13.02 2.74 6.51
C GLY A 46 -13.27 3.85 5.50
N HIS A 47 -12.24 4.67 5.25
CA HIS A 47 -12.32 5.74 4.25
C HIS A 47 -12.50 5.16 2.83
N PRO A 48 -13.29 5.77 1.93
CA PRO A 48 -13.50 5.26 0.57
C PRO A 48 -12.21 4.96 -0.23
N VAL A 49 -11.16 5.74 -0.01
CA VAL A 49 -9.83 5.54 -0.64
C VAL A 49 -9.16 4.24 -0.18
N GLY A 50 -9.51 3.69 0.99
CA GLY A 50 -8.94 2.42 1.47
C GLY A 50 -9.23 1.24 0.52
N ARG A 51 -10.33 1.29 -0.24
CA ARG A 51 -10.65 0.32 -1.29
C ARG A 51 -9.73 0.39 -2.51
N GLN A 52 -8.98 1.48 -2.67
CA GLN A 52 -8.00 1.62 -3.75
C GLN A 52 -6.62 1.03 -3.39
N ILE A 53 -6.38 0.69 -2.12
CA ILE A 53 -5.16 -0.02 -1.72
C ILE A 53 -5.32 -1.48 -2.13
N GLN A 54 -4.79 -1.83 -3.30
CA GLN A 54 -4.91 -3.17 -3.88
C GLN A 54 -3.53 -3.74 -4.20
N LEU A 55 -3.45 -5.07 -4.22
CA LEU A 55 -2.18 -5.79 -4.38
C LEU A 55 -1.61 -5.66 -5.79
N ASP A 56 -2.49 -5.60 -6.78
CA ASP A 56 -2.18 -5.46 -8.21
C ASP A 56 -1.45 -4.15 -8.53
N SER A 57 -1.85 -3.05 -7.90
CA SER A 57 -1.25 -1.72 -8.08
C SER A 57 -0.24 -1.35 -6.97
N ALA A 58 0.12 -2.29 -6.08
CA ALA A 58 0.90 -1.99 -4.88
C ALA A 58 2.32 -1.47 -5.17
N LEU A 59 2.88 -1.81 -6.33
CA LEU A 59 4.23 -1.47 -6.75
C LEU A 59 4.27 -0.42 -7.87
N ASP A 60 3.12 0.14 -8.24
CA ASP A 60 3.03 1.13 -9.30
C ASP A 60 3.60 2.48 -8.85
N GLY A 61 4.35 3.13 -9.74
CA GLY A 61 4.84 4.49 -9.52
C GLY A 61 5.87 4.64 -8.40
N LEU A 62 6.56 3.56 -7.99
CA LEU A 62 7.65 3.64 -7.01
C LEU A 62 8.80 4.52 -7.53
N ALA A 63 9.09 5.61 -6.81
CA ALA A 63 10.18 6.53 -7.12
C ALA A 63 11.46 6.23 -6.31
N ILE A 64 11.34 5.40 -5.27
CA ILE A 64 12.42 4.98 -4.37
C ILE A 64 12.34 3.47 -4.16
N PRO A 65 13.46 2.80 -3.81
CA PRO A 65 13.47 1.35 -3.66
C PRO A 65 12.58 0.88 -2.50
N LEU A 66 12.05 -0.34 -2.64
CA LEU A 66 11.41 -1.05 -1.54
C LEU A 66 12.40 -1.34 -0.43
N HIS A 67 11.93 -1.21 0.82
CA HIS A 67 12.61 -1.77 1.99
C HIS A 67 12.78 -3.28 1.82
N ASP A 68 13.92 -3.84 2.25
CA ASP A 68 14.24 -5.26 1.98
C ASP A 68 13.21 -6.24 2.57
N GLY A 69 12.68 -5.94 3.76
CA GLY A 69 11.56 -6.69 4.34
C GLY A 69 10.27 -6.68 3.50
N ALA A 70 9.90 -5.53 2.91
CA ALA A 70 8.75 -5.45 2.01
C ALA A 70 9.01 -6.18 0.69
N LYS A 71 10.23 -6.02 0.14
CA LYS A 71 10.69 -6.72 -1.06
C LYS A 71 10.62 -8.23 -0.89
N ARG A 72 11.07 -8.74 0.27
CA ARG A 72 10.99 -10.17 0.62
C ARG A 72 9.54 -10.65 0.60
N TYR A 73 8.62 -9.93 1.26
CA TYR A 73 7.21 -10.28 1.26
C TYR A 73 6.61 -10.31 -0.17
N TYR A 74 6.80 -9.25 -0.97
CA TYR A 74 6.24 -9.20 -2.33
C TYR A 74 6.80 -10.27 -3.27
N LYS A 75 8.05 -10.72 -3.07
CA LYS A 75 8.62 -11.87 -3.79
C LYS A 75 7.94 -13.17 -3.40
N GLU A 76 7.76 -13.42 -2.11
CA GLU A 76 7.16 -14.66 -1.60
C GLU A 76 5.74 -14.89 -2.13
N ILE A 77 4.98 -13.81 -2.31
CA ILE A 77 3.60 -13.88 -2.84
C ILE A 77 3.52 -13.73 -4.37
N GLY A 78 4.66 -13.66 -5.06
CA GLY A 78 4.72 -13.62 -6.53
C GLY A 78 4.31 -12.28 -7.17
N VAL A 79 4.25 -11.20 -6.39
CA VAL A 79 3.96 -9.84 -6.89
C VAL A 79 5.22 -9.19 -7.47
N LEU A 80 6.37 -9.45 -6.86
CA LEU A 80 7.66 -9.00 -7.36
C LEU A 80 8.43 -10.21 -7.94
N PRO A 81 8.96 -10.12 -9.18
CA PRO A 81 9.76 -11.18 -9.77
C PRO A 81 11.12 -11.40 -9.07
#